data_AF-A0A7S0WB82-F1
#
_entry.id   AF-A0A7S0WB82-F1
#
_cell.length_a   1.000
_cell.length_b   1.000
_cell.length_c   1.000
_cell.angle_alpha   90.00
_cell.angle_beta   90.00
_cell.angle_gamma   90.00
#
_symmetry.space_group_name_H-M   'P 1'
#
loop_
_entity.id
_entity.type
_entity.pdbx_description
1 polymer ?
#
loop_
_entity_poly.entity_id
_entity_poly.type
_entity_poly.pdbx_seq_one_letter_code
_entity_poly.pdbx_strand_id
1 'polypeptide(L)'
;GDVVTYQPYLCDQLAHAQLTPGARSALKLLWVLHQMGGFPIPPNGRCTARLVLQLEDALSVASGTLPPWCGALTTACPFLFELGPREKLVRCQAFGISHAMHHLQEERVDEGLRRRLREAERDMAHVSEMSGERAQRCYDRLMQCQEAIERVRI
;
A
#
# COMPACT_ATOMS: atom_id res chain seq x y z
N GLY A 1 7.01 -23.22 -15.95
CA GLY A 1 7.88 -22.06 -15.67
C GLY A 1 8.08 -22.04 -14.18
N ASP A 2 9.22 -22.54 -13.74
CA ASP A 2 9.42 -23.14 -12.43
C ASP A 2 9.38 -22.13 -11.27
N VAL A 3 8.53 -22.39 -10.27
CA VAL A 3 8.37 -21.51 -9.07
C VAL A 3 9.05 -22.10 -7.82
N VAL A 4 9.74 -23.24 -7.92
CA VAL A 4 10.16 -24.00 -6.72
C VAL A 4 11.66 -23.86 -6.38
N THR A 5 12.46 -23.15 -7.16
CA THR A 5 13.89 -22.93 -6.86
C THR A 5 14.16 -21.58 -6.17
N TYR A 6 13.60 -21.38 -4.97
CA TYR A 6 13.94 -20.25 -4.07
C TYR A 6 14.26 -20.74 -2.64
N GLN A 7 15.06 -21.80 -2.50
CA GLN A 7 15.29 -22.43 -1.18
C GLN A 7 16.62 -22.17 -0.46
N PRO A 8 17.71 -21.62 -1.05
CA PRO A 8 18.87 -21.21 -0.24
C PRO A 8 18.68 -19.85 0.46
N TYR A 9 17.96 -18.91 -0.17
CA TYR A 9 17.92 -17.50 0.25
C TYR A 9 16.97 -17.21 1.43
N LEU A 10 16.03 -18.10 1.72
CA LEU A 10 15.01 -17.87 2.75
C LEU A 10 15.61 -17.80 4.16
N CYS A 11 16.64 -18.61 4.44
CA CYS A 11 17.32 -18.65 5.73
C CYS A 11 18.15 -17.38 5.96
N ASP A 12 18.86 -16.90 4.94
CA ASP A 12 19.64 -15.65 4.98
C ASP A 12 18.73 -14.42 5.05
N GLN A 13 17.66 -14.36 4.25
CA GLN A 13 16.71 -13.25 4.27
C GLN A 13 16.04 -13.09 5.64
N LEU A 14 15.67 -14.20 6.30
CA LEU A 14 15.14 -14.17 7.66
C LEU A 14 16.22 -13.85 8.72
N ALA A 15 17.51 -14.09 8.44
CA ALA A 15 18.60 -13.74 9.33
C ALA A 15 18.84 -12.21 9.38
N HIS A 16 18.72 -11.53 8.23
CA HIS A 16 18.86 -10.06 8.16
C HIS A 16 17.65 -9.30 8.72
N ALA A 17 16.52 -9.97 8.90
CA ALA A 17 15.25 -9.39 9.30
C ALA A 17 15.11 -9.08 10.82
N GLN A 18 16.20 -9.18 11.61
CA GLN A 18 16.23 -8.85 13.05
C GLN A 18 15.12 -9.52 13.90
N LEU A 19 14.57 -10.67 13.46
CA LEU A 19 13.55 -11.39 14.21
C LEU A 19 14.16 -12.20 15.36
N THR A 20 13.38 -12.32 16.44
CA THR A 20 13.74 -13.20 17.56
C THR A 20 13.95 -14.64 17.05
N PRO A 21 14.90 -15.40 17.64
CA PRO A 21 15.16 -16.79 17.23
C PRO A 21 13.90 -17.67 17.27
N GLY A 22 13.02 -17.45 18.26
CA GLY A 22 11.75 -18.16 18.38
C GLY A 22 10.78 -17.89 17.23
N ALA A 23 10.70 -16.64 16.75
CA ALA A 23 9.87 -16.29 15.60
C ALA A 23 10.36 -16.95 14.31
N ARG A 24 11.68 -17.03 14.11
CA ARG A 24 12.28 -17.71 12.94
C ARG A 24 11.95 -19.20 12.90
N SER A 25 12.04 -19.89 14.03
CA SER A 25 11.67 -21.30 14.13
C SER A 25 10.17 -21.51 13.86
N ALA A 26 9.31 -20.66 14.41
CA ALA A 26 7.87 -20.72 14.17
C ALA A 26 7.50 -20.50 12.69
N LEU A 27 8.15 -19.56 12.01
CA LEU A 27 7.95 -19.30 10.58
C LEU A 27 8.39 -20.47 9.71
N LYS A 28 9.53 -21.10 10.04
CA LYS A 28 9.98 -22.33 9.34
C LYS A 28 8.96 -23.45 9.49
N LEU A 29 8.43 -23.67 10.69
CA LEU A 29 7.40 -24.69 10.93
C LEU A 29 6.11 -24.37 10.19
N LEU A 30 5.65 -23.11 10.20
CA LEU A 30 4.47 -22.67 9.45
C LEU A 30 4.63 -22.89 7.94
N TRP A 31 5.81 -22.61 7.40
CA TRP A 31 6.11 -22.84 5.98
C TRP A 31 6.09 -24.33 5.63
N VAL A 32 6.67 -25.19 6.47
CA VAL A 32 6.62 -26.65 6.30
C VAL A 32 5.20 -27.18 6.41
N LEU A 33 4.40 -26.69 7.37
CA LEU A 33 3.00 -27.07 7.53
C LEU A 33 2.14 -26.65 6.33
N HIS A 34 2.41 -25.48 5.76
CA HIS A 34 1.74 -25.02 4.54
C HIS A 34 2.07 -25.91 3.33
N GLN A 35 3.33 -26.31 3.15
CA GLN A 35 3.76 -27.25 2.10
C GLN A 35 3.06 -28.62 2.21
N MET A 36 2.70 -29.02 3.44
CA MET A 36 1.99 -30.27 3.72
C MET A 36 0.47 -30.17 3.44
N GLY A 37 -0.03 -29.02 2.97
CA GLY A 37 -1.31 -28.91 2.24
C GLY A 37 -2.59 -29.16 3.03
N GLY A 38 -2.61 -28.88 4.35
CA GLY A 38 -3.72 -29.32 5.22
C GLY A 38 -4.61 -28.24 5.86
N PHE A 39 -4.20 -26.97 5.92
CA PHE A 39 -4.94 -26.00 6.74
C PHE A 39 -4.91 -24.57 6.19
N PRO A 40 -6.06 -23.90 6.03
CA PRO A 40 -6.10 -22.47 5.79
C PRO A 40 -5.66 -21.75 7.07
N ILE A 41 -4.42 -21.28 7.09
CA ILE A 41 -3.89 -20.47 8.20
C ILE A 41 -4.45 -19.05 8.03
N PRO A 42 -5.15 -18.48 9.03
CA PRO A 42 -5.62 -17.11 8.95
C PRO A 42 -4.43 -16.13 8.94
N PRO A 43 -4.54 -15.01 8.21
CA PRO A 43 -3.49 -14.00 8.20
C PRO A 43 -3.28 -13.44 9.61
N ASN A 44 -2.03 -13.11 9.93
CA ASN A 44 -1.71 -12.54 11.24
C ASN A 44 -1.95 -11.03 11.22
N GLY A 45 -3.09 -10.60 11.77
CA GLY A 45 -3.48 -9.19 11.83
C GLY A 45 -2.43 -8.28 12.50
N ARG A 46 -1.64 -8.77 13.46
CA ARG A 46 -0.59 -7.95 14.12
C ARG A 46 0.61 -7.71 13.22
N CYS A 47 1.06 -8.73 12.49
CA CYS A 47 2.15 -8.57 11.52
C CYS A 47 1.70 -7.70 10.34
N THR A 48 0.47 -7.90 9.88
CA THR A 48 -0.16 -7.08 8.85
C THR A 48 -0.25 -5.62 9.27
N ALA A 49 -0.76 -5.32 10.48
CA ALA A 49 -0.86 -3.96 10.98
C ALA A 49 0.51 -3.26 11.09
N ARG A 50 1.55 -3.98 11.55
CA ARG A 50 2.92 -3.45 11.59
C ARG A 50 3.47 -3.13 10.20
N LEU A 51 3.18 -3.97 9.21
CA LEU A 51 3.59 -3.73 7.82
C LEU A 51 2.88 -2.50 7.25
N VAL A 52 1.57 -2.38 7.48
CA VAL A 52 0.77 -1.23 7.03
C VAL A 52 1.30 0.07 7.64
N LEU A 53 1.53 0.11 8.96
CA LEU A 53 2.10 1.26 9.64
C LEU A 53 3.45 1.69 9.03
N GLN A 54 4.31 0.72 8.71
CA GLN A 54 5.61 1.02 8.11
C GLN A 54 5.49 1.53 6.67
N LEU A 55 4.47 1.08 5.93
CA LEU A 55 4.19 1.52 4.56
C LEU A 55 3.48 2.88 4.51
N GLU A 56 2.80 3.28 5.58
CA GLU A 56 2.16 4.60 5.71
C GLU A 56 3.15 5.71 6.12
N ASP A 57 4.29 5.32 6.71
CA ASP A 57 5.36 6.25 7.02
C ASP A 57 6.10 6.70 5.75
N ALA A 58 5.73 7.90 5.29
CA ALA A 58 6.29 8.52 4.09
C ALA A 58 7.82 8.68 4.16
N LEU A 59 8.41 8.87 5.34
CA LEU A 59 9.86 9.00 5.46
C LEU A 59 10.56 7.66 5.23
N SER A 60 10.03 6.59 5.82
CA SER A 60 10.53 5.22 5.62
C SER A 60 10.44 4.79 4.16
N VAL A 61 9.36 5.19 3.46
CA VAL A 61 9.16 4.87 2.04
C VAL A 61 10.01 5.75 1.13
N ALA A 62 10.09 7.06 1.38
CA ALA A 62 10.84 8.01 0.55
C ALA A 62 12.35 7.78 0.62
N SER A 63 12.86 7.39 1.79
CA SER A 63 14.27 7.06 2.00
C SER A 63 14.65 5.68 1.45
N GLY A 64 13.67 4.84 1.12
CA GLY A 64 13.90 3.44 0.73
C GLY A 64 14.43 2.57 1.88
N THR A 65 14.45 3.07 3.13
CA THR A 65 14.96 2.35 4.30
C THR A 65 13.87 1.53 4.99
N LEU A 66 13.06 0.81 4.22
CA LEU A 66 12.11 -0.13 4.79
C LEU A 66 12.89 -1.24 5.51
N PRO A 67 12.44 -1.68 6.70
CA PRO A 67 13.09 -2.75 7.42
C PRO A 67 13.20 -4.02 6.57
N PRO A 68 14.33 -4.75 6.64
CA PRO A 68 14.56 -5.96 5.83
C PRO A 68 13.53 -7.06 6.10
N TRP A 69 12.87 -7.05 7.26
CA TRP A 69 11.81 -7.99 7.58
C TRP A 69 10.57 -7.84 6.69
N CYS A 70 10.28 -6.65 6.16
CA CYS A 70 9.10 -6.41 5.33
C CYS A 70 9.18 -7.21 4.02
N GLY A 71 10.33 -7.17 3.35
CA GLY A 71 10.58 -7.98 2.16
C GLY A 71 10.73 -9.46 2.49
N ALA A 72 11.55 -9.81 3.50
CA ALA A 72 11.83 -11.20 3.83
C ALA A 72 10.59 -11.99 4.29
N LEU A 73 9.68 -11.38 5.05
CA LEU A 73 8.47 -12.06 5.51
C LEU A 73 7.42 -12.19 4.41
N THR A 74 7.29 -11.20 3.52
CA THR A 74 6.32 -11.25 2.42
C THR A 74 6.73 -12.25 1.34
N THR A 75 8.03 -12.45 1.11
CA THR A 75 8.53 -13.53 0.24
C THR A 75 8.48 -14.90 0.90
N ALA A 76 8.87 -15.00 2.18
CA ALA A 76 8.96 -16.29 2.86
C ALA A 76 7.58 -16.89 3.21
N CYS A 77 6.62 -16.06 3.61
CA CYS A 77 5.31 -16.52 4.04
C CYS A 77 4.21 -15.58 3.51
N PRO A 78 3.82 -15.70 2.23
CA PRO A 78 2.79 -14.84 1.64
C PRO A 78 1.40 -15.04 2.28
N PHE A 79 1.12 -16.22 2.85
CA PHE A 79 -0.15 -16.53 3.53
C PHE A 79 -0.33 -15.82 4.89
N LEU A 80 0.75 -15.33 5.50
CA LEU A 80 0.69 -14.63 6.78
C LEU A 80 0.14 -13.20 6.66
N PHE A 81 0.17 -12.63 5.46
CA PHE A 81 -0.26 -11.26 5.17
C PHE A 81 -1.51 -11.25 4.30
N GLU A 82 -2.36 -10.26 4.56
CA GLU A 82 -3.46 -9.94 3.66
C GLU A 82 -2.94 -9.50 2.28
N LEU A 83 -3.80 -9.57 1.26
CA LEU A 83 -3.42 -9.21 -0.10
C LEU A 83 -3.09 -7.72 -0.23
N GLY A 84 -3.93 -6.85 0.33
CA GLY A 84 -3.77 -5.39 0.24
C GLY A 84 -2.39 -4.85 0.67
N PRO A 85 -1.89 -5.19 1.88
CA PRO A 85 -0.57 -4.77 2.35
C PRO A 85 0.57 -5.26 1.47
N ARG A 86 0.47 -6.46 0.90
CA ARG A 86 1.48 -7.00 -0.01
C ARG A 86 1.52 -6.23 -1.33
N GLU A 87 0.35 -5.91 -1.88
CA GLU A 87 0.28 -5.05 -3.06
C GLU A 87 0.89 -3.67 -2.79
N LYS A 88 0.59 -3.09 -1.62
CA LYS A 88 1.15 -1.79 -1.21
C LYS A 88 2.67 -1.83 -1.10
N LEU A 89 3.24 -2.87 -0.49
CA LEU A 89 4.70 -3.07 -0.42
C LEU A 89 5.33 -3.13 -1.82
N VAL A 90 4.75 -3.91 -2.73
CA VAL A 90 5.25 -4.03 -4.11
C VAL A 90 5.13 -2.68 -4.83
N ARG A 91 4.03 -1.93 -4.66
CA ARG A 91 3.90 -0.60 -5.26
C ARG A 91 4.97 0.37 -4.77
N CYS A 92 5.28 0.32 -3.47
CA CYS A 92 6.29 1.17 -2.87
C CYS A 92 7.73 0.80 -3.29
N GLN A 93 8.01 -0.48 -3.52
CA GLN A 93 9.36 -0.96 -3.83
C GLN A 93 9.65 -1.10 -5.34
N ALA A 94 8.67 -1.49 -6.15
CA ALA A 94 8.90 -1.86 -7.55
C ALA A 94 8.90 -0.67 -8.52
N PHE A 95 8.09 0.36 -8.27
CA PHE A 95 7.91 1.49 -9.20
C PHE A 95 8.74 2.73 -8.85
N GLY A 96 9.51 2.67 -7.77
CA GLY A 96 10.36 3.76 -7.31
C GLY A 96 9.63 4.78 -6.42
N ILE A 97 10.44 5.66 -5.82
CA ILE A 97 10.04 6.55 -4.73
C ILE A 97 8.94 7.54 -5.16
N SER A 98 9.03 8.12 -6.35
CA SER A 98 8.03 9.10 -6.82
C SER A 98 6.64 8.49 -6.94
N HIS A 99 6.54 7.27 -7.45
CA HIS A 99 5.27 6.55 -7.55
C HIS A 99 4.74 6.15 -6.16
N ALA A 100 5.62 5.70 -5.27
CA ALA A 100 5.28 5.37 -3.90
C ALA A 100 4.73 6.59 -3.13
N MET A 101 5.37 7.75 -3.29
CA MET A 101 4.96 9.01 -2.67
C MET A 101 3.64 9.51 -3.24
N HIS A 102 3.46 9.47 -4.55
CA HIS A 102 2.19 9.83 -5.17
C HIS A 102 1.05 8.97 -4.63
N HIS A 103 1.27 7.65 -4.52
CA HIS A 103 0.26 6.74 -3.99
C HIS A 103 -0.06 7.02 -2.52
N LEU A 104 0.95 7.32 -1.69
CA LEU A 104 0.74 7.69 -0.28
C LEU A 104 0.02 9.02 -0.11
N GLN A 105 0.36 10.02 -0.94
CA GLN A 105 -0.34 11.30 -0.99
C GLN A 105 -1.78 11.11 -1.45
N GLU A 106 -2.02 10.22 -2.41
CA GLU A 106 -3.36 9.83 -2.80
C GLU A 106 -4.07 9.22 -1.60
N GLU A 107 -3.60 8.15 -0.99
CA GLU A 107 -4.31 7.48 0.12
C GLU A 107 -4.75 8.41 1.26
N ARG A 108 -4.04 9.52 1.51
CA ARG A 108 -4.44 10.56 2.48
C ARG A 108 -5.67 11.37 2.04
N VAL A 109 -5.89 11.53 0.75
CA VAL A 109 -7.08 12.20 0.21
C VAL A 109 -8.27 11.28 0.37
N ASP A 110 -9.24 11.72 1.18
CA ASP A 110 -10.49 11.01 1.39
C ASP A 110 -11.21 10.69 0.08
N GLU A 111 -11.73 9.47 -0.04
CA GLU A 111 -12.49 9.04 -1.23
C GLU A 111 -13.72 9.92 -1.48
N GLY A 112 -14.32 10.48 -0.41
CA GLY A 112 -15.41 11.46 -0.51
C GLY A 112 -14.98 12.76 -1.19
N LEU A 113 -13.78 13.28 -0.88
CA LEU A 113 -13.23 14.47 -1.53
C LEU A 113 -12.91 14.18 -3.01
N ARG A 114 -12.36 13.00 -3.32
CA ARG A 114 -12.15 12.58 -4.71
C ARG A 114 -13.43 12.47 -5.51
N ARG A 115 -14.49 11.92 -4.92
CA ARG A 115 -15.81 11.84 -5.59
C ARG A 115 -16.34 13.24 -5.90
N ARG A 116 -16.29 14.15 -4.92
CA ARG A 116 -16.70 15.54 -5.11
C ARG A 116 -15.91 16.26 -6.20
N LEU A 117 -14.60 16.06 -6.27
CA LEU A 117 -13.79 16.61 -7.35
C LEU A 117 -14.22 16.04 -8.71
N ARG A 118 -14.36 14.71 -8.84
CA ARG A 118 -14.81 14.07 -10.09
C ARG A 118 -16.21 14.51 -10.51
N GLU A 119 -17.11 14.73 -9.56
CA GLU A 119 -18.44 15.29 -9.83
C GLU A 119 -18.34 16.74 -10.34
N ALA A 120 -17.54 17.59 -9.69
CA ALA A 120 -17.31 18.95 -10.15
C ALA A 120 -16.63 19.01 -11.54
N GLU A 121 -15.66 18.12 -11.82
CA GLU A 121 -15.03 17.97 -13.14
C GLU A 121 -16.01 17.54 -14.23
N ARG A 122 -16.99 16.69 -13.90
CA ARG A 122 -18.08 16.31 -14.83
C ARG A 122 -19.03 17.47 -15.08
N ASP A 123 -19.42 18.19 -14.03
CA ASP A 123 -20.27 19.39 -14.16
C ASP A 123 -19.59 20.43 -15.07
N MET A 124 -18.26 20.54 -14.98
CA MET A 124 -17.43 21.39 -15.81
C MET A 124 -17.41 21.00 -17.30
N ALA A 125 -17.61 19.73 -17.65
CA ALA A 125 -17.72 19.30 -19.04
C ALA A 125 -18.95 19.91 -19.74
N HIS A 126 -20.01 20.22 -18.99
CA HIS A 126 -21.24 20.82 -19.49
C HIS A 126 -21.27 22.35 -19.38
N VAL A 127 -20.24 22.98 -18.80
CA VAL A 127 -20.20 24.44 -18.58
C VAL A 127 -20.31 25.25 -19.86
N SER A 128 -19.82 24.74 -21.00
CA SER A 128 -19.91 25.45 -22.28
C SER A 128 -21.35 25.68 -22.77
N GLU A 129 -22.30 24.88 -22.28
CA GLU A 129 -23.73 24.98 -22.59
C GLU A 129 -24.49 25.84 -21.56
N MET A 130 -23.83 26.23 -20.46
CA MET A 130 -24.42 26.99 -19.37
C MET A 130 -24.11 28.50 -19.50
N SER A 131 -25.05 29.37 -19.10
CA SER A 131 -24.81 30.82 -19.06
C SER A 131 -24.84 31.39 -17.64
N GLY A 132 -24.06 32.46 -17.44
CA GLY A 132 -24.10 33.35 -16.28
C GLY A 132 -23.72 32.68 -14.95
N GLU A 133 -24.57 32.86 -13.94
CA GLU A 133 -24.32 32.42 -12.56
C GLU A 133 -24.15 30.90 -12.40
N ARG A 134 -24.72 30.09 -13.29
CA ARG A 134 -24.62 28.63 -13.20
C ARG A 134 -23.23 28.14 -13.55
N ALA A 135 -22.63 28.71 -14.61
CA ALA A 135 -21.24 28.46 -14.98
C ALA A 135 -20.30 28.89 -13.86
N GLN A 136 -20.53 30.09 -13.28
CA GLN A 136 -19.73 30.59 -12.16
C GLN A 136 -19.73 29.63 -10.96
N ARG A 137 -20.91 29.12 -10.56
CA ARG A 137 -21.03 28.16 -9.45
C ARG A 137 -20.29 26.85 -9.71
N CYS A 138 -20.21 26.39 -10.96
CA CYS A 138 -19.44 25.19 -11.30
C CYS A 138 -17.94 25.44 -11.19
N TYR A 139 -17.44 26.59 -11.66
CA TYR A 139 -16.04 26.99 -11.43
C TYR A 139 -15.73 27.09 -9.92
N ASP A 140 -16.60 27.74 -9.14
CA ASP A 140 -16.42 27.87 -7.69
C ASP A 140 -16.36 26.51 -6.98
N ARG A 141 -17.24 25.57 -7.37
CA ARG A 141 -17.25 24.20 -6.82
C ARG A 141 -15.97 23.44 -7.16
N LEU A 142 -15.51 23.53 -8.42
CA LEU A 142 -14.28 22.87 -8.85
C LEU A 142 -13.07 23.44 -8.09
N MET A 143 -12.95 24.76 -8.01
CA MET A 143 -11.89 25.43 -7.26
C MET A 143 -11.89 25.02 -5.78
N GLN A 144 -13.05 25.01 -5.12
CA GLN A 144 -13.16 24.58 -3.72
C GLN A 144 -12.75 23.12 -3.52
N CYS A 145 -13.06 22.23 -4.46
CA CYS A 145 -12.68 20.83 -4.37
C CYS A 145 -11.17 20.64 -4.58
N GLN A 146 -10.57 21.38 -5.51
CA GLN A 146 -9.11 21.37 -5.74
C GLN A 146 -8.36 21.88 -4.52
N GLU A 147 -8.75 23.04 -3.97
CA GLU A 147 -8.15 23.58 -2.75
C GLU A 147 -8.27 22.62 -1.56
N ALA A 148 -9.43 21.96 -1.41
CA ALA A 148 -9.63 21.00 -0.33
C ALA A 148 -8.69 19.79 -0.45
N ILE A 149 -8.39 19.34 -1.67
CA ILE A 149 -7.45 18.24 -1.91
C ILE A 149 -6.01 18.69 -1.66
N GLU A 150 -5.63 19.89 -2.11
CA GLU A 150 -4.31 20.44 -1.86
C GLU A 150 -4.03 20.61 -0.36
N ARG A 151 -5.02 21.05 0.42
CA ARG A 151 -4.90 21.16 1.89
C ARG A 151 -4.66 19.83 2.59
N VAL A 152 -5.10 18.71 2.01
CA VAL A 152 -4.90 17.36 2.57
C VAL A 152 -3.58 16.75 2.09
N ARG A 153 -3.06 17.20 0.95
CA ARG A 153 -1.77 16.75 0.40
C ARG A 153 -0.56 17.39 1.09
N ILE A 154 -0.71 18.61 1.64
CA ILE A 154 0.31 19.34 2.42
C ILE A 154 0.42 18.76 3.83
#